data_AF-A0A177TNA3-F1
#
_entry.id   AF-A0A177TNA3-F1
#
_cell.length_a   1.000
_cell.length_b   1.000
_cell.length_c   1.000
_cell.angle_alpha   90.00
_cell.angle_beta   90.00
_cell.angle_gamma   90.00
#
_symmetry.space_group_name_H-M   'P 1'
#
loop_
_entity.id
_entity.type
_entity.pdbx_description
1 polymer ?
#
loop_
_entity_poly.entity_id
_entity_poly.type
_entity_poly.pdbx_seq_one_letter_code
_entity_poly.pdbx_strand_id
1 'polypeptide(L)'
;MLYHQVPSGDEGKRTLRAPTFFISQTDKGVKPEFFPKGSEAERRISFFAQSVTIALPEPLPIDAMPTFTVLVPHYSEKILLSLREIIREEDQNTRVTLLEYLKQLHPVEWDNFVKDTKILAEETSGYNGSTPFDEKSGTKGTAKTDDLPFYCIGFKSAAPEYTLRTRIWASLRAQTLYRTVSGFMNYAKAIKLLYRVENPEVVQLFGGNTEKLERELERMSRRKFKFVISMQRYSKFNKEEHENAEFLLRAYPDLQIAYLDEEAPRKEGGESRWFSSLVDGHSEILPNGKRRPKFRVELPGNPILGDGKSDNQNHAMVFHRGEYLQLIDANQDNYLEECLKIRNVLGEFEQYNVPNQNPYGSGWQEFSKAPVAILGAREYIFSENIGILGDVAAGKEQTFGTMAGRGLAQIGGKLHYGHPDFLNALFI
;
A
#
# COMPACT_ATOMS: atom_id res chain seq x y z
N MET A 1 1.09 15.21 -18.48
CA MET A 1 1.20 16.09 -17.31
C MET A 1 -0.15 16.73 -17.05
N LEU A 2 -0.76 16.46 -15.90
CA LEU A 2 -2.10 16.96 -15.49
C LEU A 2 -2.09 18.43 -15.02
N TYR A 3 -0.95 19.13 -15.13
CA TYR A 3 -0.83 20.54 -14.81
C TYR A 3 -0.87 21.35 -16.10
N HIS A 4 -1.93 22.14 -16.27
CA HIS A 4 -1.92 23.20 -17.27
C HIS A 4 -1.02 24.32 -16.75
N GLN A 5 0.22 24.36 -17.26
CA GLN A 5 1.05 25.56 -17.14
C GLN A 5 0.40 26.65 -18.00
N VAL A 6 -0.07 27.71 -17.36
CA VAL A 6 -0.66 28.85 -18.06
C VAL A 6 0.37 29.98 -18.10
N PRO A 7 0.49 30.74 -19.19
CA PRO A 7 1.29 31.96 -19.18
C PRO A 7 0.80 32.89 -18.07
N SER A 8 1.72 33.36 -17.23
CA SER A 8 1.48 34.49 -16.34
C SER A 8 1.21 35.75 -17.19
N GLY A 9 0.48 36.72 -16.64
CA GLY A 9 0.35 38.05 -17.26
C GLY A 9 1.68 38.81 -17.37
N ASP A 10 2.73 38.34 -16.68
CA ASP A 10 4.11 38.78 -16.85
C ASP A 10 4.81 37.95 -17.93
N GLU A 11 5.39 38.61 -18.93
CA GLU A 11 6.15 37.97 -20.01
C GLU A 11 7.20 37.00 -19.45
N GLY A 12 7.10 35.73 -19.87
CA GLY A 12 8.09 34.69 -19.59
C GLY A 12 7.87 33.85 -18.32
N LYS A 13 6.93 34.20 -17.44
CA LYS A 13 6.61 33.36 -16.26
C LYS A 13 5.43 32.43 -16.59
N ARG A 14 5.53 31.15 -16.21
CA ARG A 14 4.41 30.19 -16.28
C ARG A 14 3.87 29.97 -14.87
N THR A 15 2.55 30.10 -14.69
CA THR A 15 1.88 29.82 -13.42
C THR A 15 1.15 28.48 -13.49
N LEU A 16 1.06 27.80 -12.34
CA LEU A 16 0.30 26.57 -12.21
C LEU A 16 -1.15 26.92 -11.94
N ARG A 17 -2.06 26.53 -12.84
CA ARG A 17 -3.51 26.63 -12.56
C ARG A 17 -3.93 25.39 -11.76
N ALA A 18 -4.53 25.60 -10.60
CA ALA A 18 -5.11 24.50 -9.85
C ALA A 18 -6.16 23.77 -10.71
N PRO A 19 -6.18 22.42 -10.69
CA PRO A 19 -7.17 21.66 -11.43
C PRO A 19 -8.58 22.13 -11.10
N THR A 20 -9.41 22.30 -12.13
CA THR A 20 -10.77 22.83 -11.98
C THR A 20 -11.62 21.98 -11.05
N PHE A 21 -11.33 20.68 -10.90
CA PHE A 21 -12.05 19.80 -9.99
C PHE A 21 -11.93 20.16 -8.50
N PHE A 22 -10.83 20.80 -8.07
CA PHE A 22 -10.68 21.27 -6.69
C PHE A 22 -11.41 22.60 -6.44
N ILE A 23 -11.69 23.37 -7.49
CA ILE A 23 -12.28 24.71 -7.41
C ILE A 23 -13.80 24.65 -7.64
N SER A 24 -14.27 23.76 -8.52
CA SER A 24 -15.66 23.76 -8.99
C SER A 24 -16.68 23.23 -7.97
N GLN A 25 -16.26 22.70 -6.82
CA GLN A 25 -17.20 22.24 -5.79
C GLN A 25 -17.98 23.39 -5.12
N THR A 26 -17.50 24.64 -5.21
CA THR A 26 -18.17 25.81 -4.66
C THR A 26 -19.15 26.49 -5.62
N ASP A 27 -19.05 26.24 -6.93
CA ASP A 27 -19.90 26.87 -7.95
C ASP A 27 -21.15 26.04 -8.22
N LYS A 28 -22.31 26.55 -7.76
CA LYS A 28 -23.62 25.87 -7.85
C LYS A 28 -24.16 25.64 -9.27
N GLY A 29 -23.45 26.07 -10.33
CA GLY A 29 -23.95 26.11 -11.71
C GLY A 29 -23.29 25.15 -12.72
N VAL A 30 -22.12 24.59 -12.41
CA VAL A 30 -21.40 23.69 -13.32
C VAL A 30 -21.09 22.40 -12.57
N LYS A 31 -21.59 21.27 -13.06
CA LYS A 31 -21.15 19.93 -12.63
C LYS A 31 -20.31 19.31 -13.74
N PRO A 32 -19.00 19.60 -13.84
CA PRO A 32 -18.17 18.91 -14.80
C PRO A 32 -18.05 17.44 -14.40
N GLU A 33 -18.33 16.51 -15.32
CA GLU A 33 -18.02 15.10 -15.12
C GLU A 33 -16.53 14.87 -15.38
N PHE A 34 -15.71 14.89 -14.32
CA PHE A 34 -14.26 14.69 -14.42
C PHE A 34 -13.84 13.22 -14.49
N PHE A 35 -14.67 12.33 -13.94
CA PHE A 35 -14.39 10.90 -13.82
C PHE A 35 -15.61 10.08 -14.27
N PRO A 36 -15.42 8.85 -14.79
CA PRO A 36 -16.53 7.96 -15.06
C PRO A 36 -17.32 7.67 -13.77
N LYS A 37 -18.64 7.73 -13.83
CA LYS A 37 -19.51 7.48 -12.67
C LYS A 37 -19.30 6.09 -12.10
N GLY A 38 -19.18 6.00 -10.77
CA GLY A 38 -18.96 4.76 -10.05
C GLY A 38 -17.57 4.14 -10.25
N SER A 39 -16.62 4.90 -10.80
CA SER A 39 -15.22 4.45 -10.93
C SER A 39 -14.46 4.61 -9.63
N GLU A 40 -13.40 3.81 -9.47
CA GLU A 40 -12.49 3.97 -8.34
C GLU A 40 -11.78 5.33 -8.37
N ALA A 41 -11.53 5.88 -9.56
CA ALA A 41 -10.97 7.22 -9.73
C ALA A 41 -11.89 8.31 -9.15
N GLU A 42 -13.19 8.26 -9.46
CA GLU A 42 -14.18 9.20 -8.90
C GLU A 42 -14.18 9.13 -7.37
N ARG A 43 -14.29 7.91 -6.81
CA ARG A 43 -14.35 7.69 -5.36
C ARG A 43 -13.09 8.21 -4.66
N ARG A 44 -11.93 7.77 -5.12
CA ARG A 44 -10.62 8.05 -4.51
C ARG A 44 -10.27 9.54 -4.53
N ILE A 45 -10.40 10.18 -5.69
CA ILE A 45 -10.06 11.60 -5.83
C ILE A 45 -11.10 12.48 -5.12
N SER A 46 -12.39 12.12 -5.14
CA SER A 46 -13.40 12.86 -4.38
C SER A 46 -13.18 12.75 -2.88
N PHE A 47 -12.85 11.56 -2.37
CA PHE A 47 -12.51 11.37 -0.97
C PHE A 47 -11.28 12.19 -0.57
N PHE A 48 -10.21 12.12 -1.36
CA PHE A 48 -9.00 12.89 -1.12
C PHE A 48 -9.29 14.40 -1.12
N ALA A 49 -10.02 14.91 -2.11
CA ALA A 49 -10.40 16.31 -2.21
C ALA A 49 -11.21 16.79 -1.00
N GLN A 50 -12.13 15.97 -0.48
CA GLN A 50 -12.86 16.26 0.76
C GLN A 50 -11.94 16.20 1.99
N SER A 51 -11.00 15.25 2.03
CA SER A 51 -10.10 15.06 3.16
C SER A 51 -9.06 16.16 3.35
N VAL A 52 -8.85 17.03 2.35
CA VAL A 52 -7.95 18.18 2.44
C VAL A 52 -8.67 19.48 2.79
N THR A 53 -10.00 19.49 2.89
CA THR A 53 -10.77 20.67 3.34
C THR A 53 -10.90 20.77 4.85
N ILE A 54 -10.54 19.71 5.58
CA ILE A 54 -10.44 19.73 7.04
C ILE A 54 -9.16 20.44 7.48
N ALA A 55 -9.15 20.97 8.70
CA ALA A 55 -7.94 21.51 9.29
C ALA A 55 -6.89 20.39 9.42
N LEU A 56 -5.76 20.55 8.73
CA LEU A 56 -4.60 19.68 8.82
C LEU A 56 -3.46 20.44 9.51
N PRO A 57 -2.64 19.79 10.35
CA PRO A 57 -1.44 20.41 10.89
C PRO A 57 -0.52 20.88 9.75
N GLU A 58 0.24 21.93 10.02
CA GLU A 58 1.25 22.40 9.07
C GLU A 58 2.32 21.31 8.87
N PRO A 59 2.58 20.87 7.63
CA PRO A 59 3.51 19.78 7.38
C PRO A 59 4.96 20.27 7.47
N LEU A 60 5.84 19.43 8.01
CA LEU A 60 7.28 19.66 7.90
C LEU A 60 7.81 19.41 6.48
N PRO A 61 8.95 20.00 6.10
CA PRO A 61 9.70 19.56 4.92
C PRO A 61 10.07 18.07 5.04
N ILE A 62 10.16 17.36 3.91
CA ILE A 62 10.51 15.92 3.91
C ILE A 62 11.84 15.67 4.62
N ASP A 63 12.82 16.57 4.50
CA ASP A 63 14.11 16.44 5.19
C ASP A 63 13.97 16.40 6.71
N ALA A 64 13.03 17.16 7.28
CA ALA A 64 12.75 17.24 8.71
C ALA A 64 11.67 16.26 9.17
N MET A 65 10.95 15.63 8.24
CA MET A 65 9.91 14.64 8.55
C MET A 65 10.49 13.48 9.40
N PRO A 66 9.80 13.01 10.45
CA PRO A 66 10.21 11.83 11.21
C PRO A 66 10.23 10.56 10.37
N THR A 67 10.91 9.54 10.88
CA THR A 67 10.91 8.22 10.26
C THR A 67 9.77 7.40 10.84
N PHE A 68 9.10 6.62 10.01
CA PHE A 68 8.05 5.71 10.47
C PHE A 68 8.15 4.34 9.81
N THR A 69 7.65 3.34 10.52
CA THR A 69 7.54 1.96 10.04
C THR A 69 6.07 1.57 9.89
N VAL A 70 5.68 0.99 8.77
CA VAL A 70 4.44 0.21 8.66
C VAL A 70 4.75 -1.23 9.04
N LEU A 71 3.98 -1.79 9.97
CA LEU A 71 4.09 -3.18 10.41
C LEU A 71 2.78 -3.91 10.12
N VAL A 72 2.88 -5.01 9.37
CA VAL A 72 1.75 -5.86 8.98
C VAL A 72 1.98 -7.29 9.49
N PRO A 73 1.08 -7.86 10.32
CA PRO A 73 1.13 -9.27 10.65
C PRO A 73 0.67 -10.10 9.46
N HIS A 74 1.37 -11.19 9.15
CA HIS A 74 0.96 -12.16 8.14
C HIS A 74 1.12 -13.58 8.68
N TYR A 75 0.07 -14.39 8.51
CA TYR A 75 0.05 -15.77 8.98
C TYR A 75 -0.28 -16.76 7.88
N SER A 76 -1.46 -16.63 7.28
CA SER A 76 -1.96 -17.56 6.27
C SER A 76 -2.80 -16.87 5.19
N GLU A 77 -2.86 -15.55 5.21
CA GLU A 77 -3.51 -14.75 4.18
C GLU A 77 -2.85 -15.05 2.84
N LYS A 78 -3.65 -15.15 1.76
CA LYS A 78 -3.09 -15.40 0.43
C LYS A 78 -2.21 -14.22 0.02
N ILE A 79 -0.99 -14.53 -0.43
CA ILE A 79 -0.08 -13.50 -0.93
C ILE A 79 -0.59 -12.94 -2.26
N LEU A 80 -0.84 -13.84 -3.22
CA LEU A 80 -1.36 -13.56 -4.54
C LEU A 80 -2.35 -14.66 -4.90
N LEU A 81 -3.41 -14.32 -5.63
CA LEU A 81 -4.30 -15.33 -6.19
C LEU A 81 -3.60 -16.08 -7.33
N SER A 82 -3.76 -17.39 -7.37
CA SER A 82 -3.34 -18.22 -8.50
C SER A 82 -4.31 -18.07 -9.67
N LEU A 83 -3.85 -18.30 -10.90
CA LEU A 83 -4.75 -18.26 -12.06
C LEU A 83 -5.89 -19.29 -11.90
N ARG A 84 -5.58 -20.48 -11.37
CA ARG A 84 -6.54 -21.56 -11.17
C ARG A 84 -7.70 -21.12 -10.27
N GLU A 85 -7.42 -20.45 -9.16
CA GLU A 85 -8.45 -19.94 -8.25
C GLU A 85 -9.31 -18.85 -8.89
N ILE A 86 -8.74 -18.08 -9.81
CA ILE A 86 -9.42 -16.96 -10.46
C ILE A 86 -10.41 -17.44 -11.53
N ILE A 87 -10.01 -18.44 -12.34
CA ILE A 87 -10.77 -18.84 -13.54
C ILE A 87 -11.54 -20.15 -13.38
N ARG A 88 -11.35 -20.89 -12.29
CA ARG A 88 -12.04 -22.15 -12.05
C ARG A 88 -13.15 -21.93 -11.02
N GLU A 89 -14.26 -22.62 -11.20
CA GLU A 89 -15.31 -22.72 -10.19
C GLU A 89 -14.75 -23.39 -8.93
N GLU A 90 -14.99 -22.78 -7.77
CA GLU A 90 -14.50 -23.31 -6.49
C GLU A 90 -15.21 -24.62 -6.11
N ASP A 91 -16.53 -24.70 -6.36
CA ASP A 91 -17.38 -25.83 -6.01
C ASP A 91 -18.35 -26.20 -7.14
N GLN A 92 -18.84 -27.45 -7.15
CA GLN A 92 -19.82 -27.95 -8.13
C GLN A 92 -21.15 -27.15 -8.14
N ASN A 93 -21.43 -26.43 -7.05
CA ASN A 93 -22.63 -25.62 -6.91
C ASN A 93 -22.45 -24.17 -7.38
N THR A 94 -21.20 -23.72 -7.52
CA THR A 94 -20.86 -22.32 -7.83
C THR A 94 -20.64 -22.19 -9.33
N ARG A 95 -21.63 -21.66 -10.04
CA ARG A 95 -21.61 -21.53 -11.52
C ARG A 95 -20.89 -20.28 -12.04
N VAL A 96 -20.25 -19.51 -11.16
CA VAL A 96 -19.60 -18.24 -11.48
C VAL A 96 -18.19 -18.27 -10.93
N THR A 97 -17.21 -18.01 -11.80
CA THR A 97 -15.80 -17.94 -11.40
C THR A 97 -15.53 -16.65 -10.63
N LEU A 98 -14.45 -16.63 -9.83
CA LEU A 98 -14.05 -15.41 -9.11
C LEU A 98 -13.80 -14.24 -10.07
N LEU A 99 -13.21 -14.51 -11.25
CA LEU A 99 -12.99 -13.49 -12.26
C LEU A 99 -14.28 -12.87 -12.77
N GLU A 100 -15.27 -13.70 -13.11
CA GLU A 100 -16.55 -13.22 -13.62
C GLU A 100 -17.31 -12.41 -12.56
N TYR A 101 -17.24 -12.84 -11.31
CA TYR A 101 -17.78 -12.08 -10.19
C TYR A 101 -17.11 -10.70 -10.04
N LEU A 102 -15.77 -10.63 -10.06
CA LEU A 102 -15.03 -9.36 -9.96
C LEU A 102 -15.29 -8.43 -11.15
N LYS A 103 -15.48 -8.97 -12.35
CA LYS A 103 -15.83 -8.20 -13.56
C LYS A 103 -17.20 -7.51 -13.41
N GLN A 104 -18.17 -8.21 -12.83
CA GLN A 104 -19.49 -7.66 -12.58
C GLN A 104 -19.47 -6.58 -11.49
N LEU A 105 -18.63 -6.75 -10.46
CA LEU A 105 -18.45 -5.73 -9.41
C LEU A 105 -17.69 -4.49 -9.90
N HIS A 106 -16.73 -4.66 -10.81
CA HIS A 106 -15.84 -3.58 -11.26
C HIS A 106 -15.78 -3.46 -12.79
N PRO A 107 -16.91 -3.19 -13.48
CA PRO A 107 -16.98 -3.22 -14.94
C PRO A 107 -16.09 -2.15 -15.60
N VAL A 108 -16.11 -0.92 -15.07
CA VAL A 108 -15.28 0.18 -15.59
C VAL A 108 -13.78 -0.14 -15.47
N GLU A 109 -13.39 -0.73 -14.34
CA GLU A 109 -11.99 -1.08 -14.09
C GLU A 109 -11.53 -2.27 -14.95
N TRP A 110 -12.43 -3.22 -15.22
CA TRP A 110 -12.15 -4.32 -16.14
C TRP A 110 -11.98 -3.83 -17.57
N ASP A 111 -12.87 -2.94 -18.04
CA ASP A 111 -12.76 -2.35 -19.38
C ASP A 111 -11.44 -1.59 -19.56
N ASN A 112 -11.03 -0.84 -18.54
CA ASN A 112 -9.74 -0.14 -18.54
C ASN A 112 -8.57 -1.14 -18.55
N PHE A 113 -8.64 -2.20 -17.75
CA PHE A 113 -7.64 -3.25 -17.72
C PHE A 113 -7.48 -3.96 -19.07
N VAL A 114 -8.58 -4.28 -19.73
CA VAL A 114 -8.59 -4.90 -21.06
C VAL A 114 -7.98 -3.97 -22.10
N LYS A 115 -8.35 -2.69 -22.11
CA LYS A 115 -7.77 -1.69 -23.01
C LYS A 115 -6.26 -1.56 -22.83
N ASP A 116 -5.80 -1.44 -21.58
CA ASP A 116 -4.37 -1.32 -21.27
C ASP A 116 -3.59 -2.58 -21.68
N THR A 117 -4.19 -3.76 -21.48
CA THR A 117 -3.56 -5.03 -21.88
C THR A 117 -3.47 -5.20 -23.40
N LYS A 118 -4.45 -4.68 -24.15
CA LYS A 118 -4.39 -4.64 -25.62
C LYS A 118 -3.26 -3.74 -26.11
N ILE A 119 -3.13 -2.54 -25.55
CA ILE A 119 -2.04 -1.61 -25.88
C ILE A 119 -0.68 -2.27 -25.63
N LEU A 120 -0.50 -2.90 -24.46
CA LEU A 120 0.72 -3.64 -24.14
C LEU A 120 1.03 -4.75 -25.16
N ALA A 121 0.00 -5.50 -25.58
CA ALA A 121 0.15 -6.57 -26.57
C ALA A 121 0.54 -6.04 -27.96
N GLU A 122 -0.03 -4.91 -28.37
CA GLU A 122 0.32 -4.22 -29.62
C GLU A 122 1.76 -3.70 -29.58
N GLU A 123 2.18 -3.04 -28.50
CA GLU A 123 3.55 -2.54 -28.32
C GLU A 123 4.60 -3.67 -28.33
N THR A 124 4.31 -4.77 -27.64
CA THR A 124 5.21 -5.94 -27.58
C THR A 124 5.34 -6.61 -28.95
N SER A 125 4.26 -6.64 -29.73
CA SER A 125 4.27 -7.19 -31.09
C SER A 125 5.02 -6.29 -32.07
N GLY A 126 4.96 -4.98 -31.89
CA GLY A 126 5.71 -3.99 -32.68
C GLY A 126 7.23 -4.04 -32.48
N TYR A 127 7.70 -4.43 -31.28
CA TYR A 127 9.12 -4.57 -30.97
C TYR A 127 9.76 -5.86 -31.51
N ASN A 128 8.99 -6.94 -31.66
CA ASN A 128 9.50 -8.25 -32.09
C ASN A 128 9.56 -8.43 -33.63
N GLY A 129 9.38 -7.35 -34.42
CA GLY A 129 9.50 -7.40 -35.88
C GLY A 129 8.45 -8.27 -36.59
N SER A 130 7.43 -8.75 -35.88
CA SER A 130 6.24 -9.31 -36.53
C SER A 130 5.49 -8.17 -37.20
N THR A 131 5.35 -8.26 -38.52
CA THR A 131 4.56 -7.34 -39.35
C THR A 131 3.22 -7.02 -38.67
N PRO A 132 2.78 -5.74 -38.69
CA PRO A 132 1.43 -5.42 -38.28
C PRO A 132 0.49 -6.23 -39.16
N PHE A 133 -0.39 -7.00 -38.52
CA PHE A 133 -1.64 -7.51 -39.06
C PHE A 133 -1.71 -7.66 -40.59
N ASP A 134 -1.62 -8.90 -41.06
CA ASP A 134 -1.96 -9.28 -42.43
C ASP A 134 -3.28 -8.56 -42.83
N GLU A 135 -3.17 -7.62 -43.78
CA GLU A 135 -4.19 -6.69 -44.26
C GLU A 135 -5.30 -7.39 -45.08
N LYS A 136 -5.77 -8.55 -44.60
CA LYS A 136 -6.89 -9.29 -45.18
C LYS A 136 -7.86 -9.78 -44.10
N SER A 137 -8.40 -8.86 -43.31
CA SER A 137 -9.72 -9.08 -42.71
C SER A 137 -10.52 -7.78 -42.59
N GLY A 138 -10.76 -7.16 -43.76
CA GLY A 138 -11.79 -6.14 -43.92
C GLY A 138 -13.20 -6.71 -43.75
N THR A 139 -13.58 -7.08 -42.53
CA THR A 139 -14.98 -7.33 -42.17
C THR A 139 -15.21 -6.92 -40.72
N LYS A 140 -15.94 -5.83 -40.49
CA LYS A 140 -16.29 -5.26 -39.16
C LYS A 140 -17.03 -6.23 -38.19
N GLY A 141 -17.22 -7.50 -38.57
CA GLY A 141 -17.85 -8.56 -37.77
C GLY A 141 -16.88 -9.52 -37.06
N THR A 142 -15.62 -9.68 -37.52
CA THR A 142 -14.67 -10.66 -36.96
C THR A 142 -13.79 -10.14 -35.82
N ALA A 143 -13.66 -8.81 -35.69
CA ALA A 143 -12.89 -8.20 -34.59
C ALA A 143 -13.48 -8.51 -33.20
N LYS A 144 -14.81 -8.60 -33.08
CA LYS A 144 -15.48 -8.90 -31.80
C LYS A 144 -15.21 -10.32 -31.28
N THR A 145 -15.07 -11.30 -32.18
CA THR A 145 -14.78 -12.69 -31.80
C THR A 145 -13.31 -12.90 -31.45
N ASP A 146 -12.41 -12.17 -32.11
CA ASP A 146 -10.96 -12.29 -31.89
C ASP A 146 -10.50 -11.58 -30.60
N ASP A 147 -11.31 -10.62 -30.14
CA ASP A 147 -11.16 -9.92 -28.87
C ASP A 147 -11.75 -10.66 -27.66
N LEU A 148 -12.56 -11.70 -27.89
CA LEU A 148 -13.29 -12.42 -26.84
C LEU A 148 -12.37 -12.93 -25.71
N PRO A 149 -11.17 -13.47 -25.98
CA PRO A 149 -10.25 -13.89 -24.91
C PRO A 149 -9.83 -12.75 -23.97
N PHE A 150 -9.61 -11.55 -24.51
CA PHE A 150 -9.29 -10.38 -23.69
C PHE A 150 -10.44 -10.00 -22.76
N TYR A 151 -11.68 -10.03 -23.24
CA TYR A 151 -12.84 -9.72 -22.40
C TYR A 151 -13.18 -10.84 -21.39
N CYS A 152 -12.91 -12.10 -21.72
CA CYS A 152 -13.20 -13.23 -20.85
C CYS A 152 -12.14 -13.42 -19.74
N ILE A 153 -10.85 -13.41 -20.11
CA ILE A 153 -9.74 -13.80 -19.22
C ILE A 153 -8.72 -12.66 -19.02
N GLY A 154 -8.78 -11.61 -19.85
CA GLY A 154 -7.85 -10.48 -19.79
C GLY A 154 -6.72 -10.55 -20.81
N PHE A 155 -6.52 -11.70 -21.46
CA PHE A 155 -5.44 -11.91 -22.43
C PHE A 155 -5.79 -12.95 -23.50
N LYS A 156 -5.15 -12.84 -24.66
CA LYS A 156 -5.28 -13.81 -25.77
C LYS A 156 -4.19 -14.88 -25.75
N SER A 157 -2.97 -14.54 -25.32
CA SER A 157 -1.84 -15.47 -25.18
C SER A 157 -1.57 -15.75 -23.71
N ALA A 158 -1.44 -17.03 -23.35
CA ALA A 158 -1.13 -17.46 -21.97
C ALA A 158 0.35 -17.23 -21.58
N ALA A 159 0.99 -16.19 -22.14
CA ALA A 159 2.34 -15.82 -21.74
C ALA A 159 2.37 -15.52 -20.23
N PRO A 160 3.48 -15.84 -19.52
CA PRO A 160 3.57 -15.66 -18.08
C PRO A 160 3.25 -14.24 -17.62
N GLU A 161 3.63 -13.23 -18.40
CA GLU A 161 3.39 -11.82 -18.11
C GLU A 161 1.88 -11.47 -18.10
N TYR A 162 1.15 -11.85 -19.15
CA TYR A 162 -0.29 -11.60 -19.22
C TYR A 162 -1.07 -12.38 -18.15
N THR A 163 -0.65 -13.62 -17.88
CA THR A 163 -1.22 -14.43 -16.80
C THR A 163 -1.02 -13.75 -15.44
N LEU A 164 0.20 -13.28 -15.16
CA LEU A 164 0.52 -12.56 -13.95
C LEU A 164 -0.28 -11.26 -13.83
N ARG A 165 -0.47 -10.54 -14.94
CA ARG A 165 -1.24 -9.30 -14.99
C ARG A 165 -2.70 -9.50 -14.55
N THR A 166 -3.37 -10.54 -15.06
CA THR A 166 -4.73 -10.91 -14.60
C THR A 166 -4.73 -11.33 -13.13
N ARG A 167 -3.72 -12.10 -12.68
CA ARG A 167 -3.58 -12.50 -11.27
C ARG A 167 -3.44 -11.30 -10.34
N ILE A 168 -2.64 -10.31 -10.72
CA ILE A 168 -2.46 -9.06 -9.98
C ILE A 168 -3.76 -8.26 -9.96
N TRP A 169 -4.44 -8.11 -11.10
CA TRP A 169 -5.70 -7.37 -11.17
C TRP A 169 -6.76 -7.94 -10.23
N ALA A 170 -6.90 -9.27 -10.18
CA ALA A 170 -7.80 -9.95 -9.27
C ALA A 170 -7.35 -9.82 -7.80
N SER A 171 -6.06 -10.00 -7.53
CA SER A 171 -5.50 -9.93 -6.15
C SER A 171 -5.68 -8.55 -5.52
N LEU A 172 -5.55 -7.47 -6.31
CA LEU A 172 -5.77 -6.09 -5.87
C LEU A 172 -7.24 -5.78 -5.49
N ARG A 173 -8.18 -6.64 -5.89
CA ARG A 173 -9.63 -6.53 -5.60
C ARG A 173 -10.11 -7.60 -4.61
N ALA A 174 -9.19 -8.40 -4.08
CA ALA A 174 -9.45 -9.41 -3.08
C ALA A 174 -8.67 -9.10 -1.79
N GLN A 175 -8.96 -9.85 -0.73
CA GLN A 175 -8.23 -9.78 0.54
C GLN A 175 -6.90 -10.54 0.39
N THR A 176 -5.88 -9.87 -0.15
CA THR A 176 -4.54 -10.45 -0.34
C THR A 176 -3.47 -9.56 0.25
N LEU A 177 -2.36 -10.17 0.69
CA LEU A 177 -1.20 -9.42 1.17
C LEU A 177 -0.63 -8.52 0.07
N TYR A 178 -0.68 -8.95 -1.20
CA TYR A 178 -0.21 -8.14 -2.33
C TYR A 178 -0.95 -6.80 -2.41
N ARG A 179 -2.26 -6.78 -2.16
CA ARG A 179 -3.05 -5.54 -2.09
C ARG A 179 -2.50 -4.60 -1.03
N THR A 180 -2.30 -5.10 0.19
CA THR A 180 -1.74 -4.32 1.30
C THR A 180 -0.34 -3.81 1.00
N VAL A 181 0.54 -4.67 0.50
CA VAL A 181 1.91 -4.25 0.15
C VAL A 181 1.89 -3.19 -0.93
N SER A 182 1.14 -3.40 -2.01
CA SER A 182 1.03 -2.45 -3.13
C SER A 182 0.44 -1.11 -2.69
N GLY A 183 -0.53 -1.13 -1.77
CA GLY A 183 -1.17 0.06 -1.24
C GLY A 183 -0.22 0.89 -0.37
N PHE A 184 0.39 0.27 0.64
CA PHE A 184 1.25 0.95 1.60
C PHE A 184 2.63 1.33 1.05
N MET A 185 3.11 0.65 0.00
CA MET A 185 4.29 1.08 -0.76
C MET A 185 4.07 2.41 -1.49
N ASN A 186 2.83 2.90 -1.60
CA ASN A 186 2.60 4.25 -2.10
C ASN A 186 3.13 5.34 -1.15
N TYR A 187 3.40 5.06 0.14
CA TYR A 187 4.13 5.99 1.00
C TYR A 187 5.51 6.33 0.44
N ALA A 188 6.24 5.31 -0.05
CA ALA A 188 7.54 5.55 -0.68
C ALA A 188 7.41 6.48 -1.89
N LYS A 189 6.42 6.21 -2.77
CA LYS A 189 6.16 7.05 -3.95
C LYS A 189 5.75 8.48 -3.57
N ALA A 190 4.90 8.63 -2.56
CA ALA A 190 4.46 9.94 -2.06
C ALA A 190 5.64 10.74 -1.52
N ILE A 191 6.51 10.13 -0.70
CA ILE A 191 7.69 10.78 -0.13
C ILE A 191 8.66 11.22 -1.24
N LYS A 192 8.92 10.38 -2.25
CA LYS A 192 9.74 10.75 -3.41
C LYS A 192 9.15 11.94 -4.16
N LEU A 193 7.84 11.92 -4.40
CA LEU A 193 7.13 13.00 -5.10
C LEU A 193 7.22 14.32 -4.32
N LEU A 194 6.92 14.29 -3.03
CA LEU A 194 6.97 15.46 -2.16
C LEU A 194 8.38 16.03 -2.07
N TYR A 195 9.38 15.16 -1.85
CA TYR A 195 10.78 15.58 -1.78
C TYR A 195 11.25 16.26 -3.07
N ARG A 196 10.87 15.70 -4.22
CA ARG A 196 11.16 16.27 -5.54
C ARG A 196 10.50 17.63 -5.75
N VAL A 197 9.26 17.80 -5.28
CA VAL A 197 8.51 19.06 -5.41
C VAL A 197 9.08 20.14 -4.51
N GLU A 198 9.51 19.79 -3.30
CA GLU A 198 10.09 20.71 -2.32
C GLU A 198 11.52 21.16 -2.67
N ASN A 199 12.28 20.30 -3.35
CA ASN A 199 13.68 20.53 -3.66
C ASN A 199 13.93 20.59 -5.18
N PRO A 200 13.48 21.65 -5.88
CA PRO A 200 13.68 21.79 -7.32
C PRO A 200 15.16 21.86 -7.71
N GLU A 201 16.02 22.37 -6.81
CA GLU A 201 17.46 22.44 -7.00
C GLU A 201 18.10 21.06 -7.13
N VAL A 202 17.62 20.05 -6.39
CA VAL A 202 18.08 18.66 -6.50
C VAL A 202 17.85 18.14 -7.92
N VAL A 203 16.70 18.44 -8.51
CA VAL A 203 16.38 18.05 -9.89
C VAL A 203 17.31 18.75 -10.90
N GLN A 204 17.62 20.03 -10.66
CA GLN A 204 18.53 20.81 -11.52
C GLN A 204 19.98 20.31 -11.42
N LEU A 205 20.46 19.98 -10.23
CA LEU A 205 21.81 19.48 -9.96
C LEU A 205 22.12 18.20 -10.74
N PHE A 206 21.13 17.32 -10.92
CA PHE A 206 21.32 16.09 -11.69
C PHE A 206 21.23 16.30 -13.22
N GLY A 207 20.92 17.50 -13.71
CA GLY A 207 21.11 17.89 -15.11
C GLY A 207 20.43 16.99 -16.15
N GLY A 208 19.31 16.34 -15.79
CA GLY A 208 18.61 15.37 -16.64
C GLY A 208 19.08 13.91 -16.50
N ASN A 209 20.06 13.61 -15.64
CA ASN A 209 20.41 12.23 -15.26
C ASN A 209 19.33 11.64 -14.34
N THR A 210 18.31 11.04 -14.97
CA THR A 210 17.14 10.47 -14.30
C THR A 210 17.50 9.33 -13.35
N GLU A 211 18.50 8.52 -13.69
CA GLU A 211 18.89 7.38 -12.85
C GLU A 211 19.52 7.83 -11.54
N LYS A 212 20.44 8.80 -11.57
CA LYS A 212 21.05 9.34 -10.34
C LYS A 212 20.01 10.07 -9.49
N LEU A 213 19.11 10.83 -10.12
CA LEU A 213 18.00 11.46 -9.41
C LEU A 213 17.14 10.41 -8.71
N GLU A 214 16.72 9.35 -9.39
CA GLU A 214 15.89 8.31 -8.80
C GLU A 214 16.60 7.63 -7.61
N ARG A 215 17.90 7.37 -7.71
CA ARG A 215 18.69 6.84 -6.58
C ARG A 215 18.69 7.77 -5.36
N GLU A 216 18.75 9.09 -5.57
CA GLU A 216 18.67 10.06 -4.48
C GLU A 216 17.27 10.09 -3.86
N LEU A 217 16.22 10.09 -4.68
CA LEU A 217 14.83 10.03 -4.22
C LEU A 217 14.58 8.72 -3.43
N GLU A 218 15.08 7.59 -3.91
CA GLU A 218 15.04 6.31 -3.21
C GLU A 218 15.77 6.36 -1.88
N ARG A 219 16.96 6.96 -1.84
CA ARG A 219 17.73 7.11 -0.59
C ARG A 219 16.91 7.88 0.44
N MET A 220 16.29 9.00 0.06
CA MET A 220 15.46 9.79 0.97
C MET A 220 14.20 9.04 1.40
N SER A 221 13.50 8.42 0.46
CA SER A 221 12.34 7.58 0.79
C SER A 221 12.68 6.46 1.77
N ARG A 222 13.78 5.74 1.56
CA ARG A 222 14.24 4.66 2.43
C ARG A 222 14.66 5.14 3.81
N ARG A 223 15.09 6.39 3.94
CA ARG A 223 15.43 6.99 5.24
C ARG A 223 14.17 7.28 6.05
N LYS A 224 13.08 7.71 5.40
CA LYS A 224 11.85 8.17 6.07
C LYS A 224 10.81 7.08 6.28
N PHE A 225 10.80 6.05 5.44
CA PHE A 225 9.77 5.02 5.47
C PHE A 225 10.38 3.62 5.47
N LYS A 226 9.87 2.76 6.35
CA LYS A 226 10.12 1.33 6.39
C LYS A 226 8.82 0.56 6.34
N PHE A 227 8.85 -0.61 5.72
CA PHE A 227 7.72 -1.51 5.68
C PHE A 227 8.19 -2.91 6.08
N VAL A 228 7.74 -3.36 7.24
CA VAL A 228 8.03 -4.68 7.80
C VAL A 228 6.76 -5.54 7.77
N ILE A 229 6.86 -6.73 7.20
CA ILE A 229 5.83 -7.77 7.31
C ILE A 229 6.31 -8.80 8.31
N SER A 230 5.51 -9.05 9.34
CA SER A 230 5.73 -10.13 10.29
C SER A 230 5.14 -11.42 9.74
N MET A 231 5.91 -12.09 8.89
CA MET A 231 5.55 -13.30 8.16
C MET A 231 6.04 -14.54 8.91
N GLN A 232 5.38 -14.90 10.01
CA GLN A 232 5.88 -15.91 10.95
C GLN A 232 6.22 -17.24 10.29
N ARG A 233 5.36 -17.70 9.39
CA ARG A 233 5.43 -19.03 8.76
C ARG A 233 6.36 -19.09 7.54
N TYR A 234 7.06 -18.01 7.20
CA TYR A 234 7.92 -17.93 6.00
C TYR A 234 8.90 -19.11 5.89
N SER A 235 9.51 -19.54 7.00
CA SER A 235 10.44 -20.68 7.03
C SER A 235 9.80 -22.04 6.70
N LYS A 236 8.46 -22.13 6.84
CA LYS A 236 7.62 -23.32 6.65
C LYS A 236 6.69 -23.20 5.43
N PHE A 237 6.90 -22.20 4.57
CA PHE A 237 6.10 -22.01 3.35
C PHE A 237 6.25 -23.18 2.37
N ASN A 238 5.18 -23.48 1.64
CA ASN A 238 5.22 -24.39 0.50
C ASN A 238 5.90 -23.70 -0.72
N LYS A 239 6.04 -24.44 -1.83
CA LYS A 239 6.70 -23.93 -3.04
C LYS A 239 6.01 -22.70 -3.63
N GLU A 240 4.68 -22.72 -3.71
CA GLU A 240 3.89 -21.61 -4.28
C GLU A 240 3.94 -20.36 -3.40
N GLU A 241 3.87 -20.52 -2.08
CA GLU A 241 4.01 -19.43 -1.11
C GLU A 241 5.40 -18.78 -1.20
N HIS A 242 6.47 -19.58 -1.34
CA HIS A 242 7.82 -19.06 -1.56
C HIS A 242 7.93 -18.30 -2.88
N GLU A 243 7.37 -18.83 -3.98
CA GLU A 243 7.39 -18.15 -5.29
C GLU A 243 6.65 -16.80 -5.25
N ASN A 244 5.50 -16.75 -4.56
CA ASN A 244 4.73 -15.51 -4.38
C ASN A 244 5.45 -14.51 -3.46
N ALA A 245 6.10 -14.97 -2.39
CA ALA A 245 6.90 -14.11 -1.51
C ALA A 245 8.15 -13.56 -2.22
N GLU A 246 8.81 -14.38 -3.03
CA GLU A 246 9.93 -13.93 -3.87
C GLU A 246 9.49 -12.92 -4.94
N PHE A 247 8.29 -13.11 -5.51
CA PHE A 247 7.70 -12.12 -6.40
C PHE A 247 7.49 -10.77 -5.69
N LEU A 248 6.97 -10.77 -4.46
CA LEU A 248 6.83 -9.55 -3.65
C LEU A 248 8.17 -8.85 -3.43
N LEU A 249 9.21 -9.58 -3.01
CA LEU A 249 10.53 -9.02 -2.75
C LEU A 249 11.24 -8.52 -4.02
N ARG A 250 10.92 -9.06 -5.19
CA ARG A 250 11.41 -8.55 -6.48
C ARG A 250 10.67 -7.28 -6.90
N ALA A 251 9.35 -7.24 -6.72
CA ALA A 251 8.53 -6.07 -7.04
C ALA A 251 8.80 -4.89 -6.09
N TYR A 252 9.06 -5.18 -4.81
CA TYR A 252 9.32 -4.20 -3.76
C TYR A 252 10.59 -4.58 -2.99
N PRO A 253 11.80 -4.27 -3.51
CA PRO A 253 13.06 -4.70 -2.90
C PRO A 253 13.32 -4.17 -1.49
N ASP A 254 12.71 -3.03 -1.14
CA ASP A 254 12.85 -2.38 0.17
C ASP A 254 11.87 -2.93 1.22
N LEU A 255 10.96 -3.83 0.82
CA LEU A 255 10.09 -4.54 1.73
C LEU A 255 10.91 -5.47 2.62
N GLN A 256 10.66 -5.42 3.92
CA GLN A 256 11.33 -6.27 4.89
C GLN A 256 10.38 -7.35 5.37
N ILE A 257 10.83 -8.60 5.34
CA ILE A 257 10.09 -9.75 5.84
C ILE A 257 10.79 -10.25 7.10
N ALA A 258 10.11 -10.11 8.22
CA ALA A 258 10.50 -10.70 9.49
C ALA A 258 9.82 -12.06 9.64
N TYR A 259 10.55 -13.09 10.03
CA TYR A 259 9.99 -14.44 10.22
C TYR A 259 10.62 -15.17 11.40
N LEU A 260 9.96 -16.26 11.83
CA LEU A 260 10.45 -17.13 12.88
C LEU A 260 11.31 -18.25 12.31
N ASP A 261 12.54 -18.33 12.80
CA ASP A 261 13.50 -19.38 12.51
C ASP A 261 13.66 -20.26 13.75
N GLU A 262 13.38 -21.55 13.58
CA GLU A 262 13.38 -22.55 14.65
C GLU A 262 14.63 -23.43 14.49
N GLU A 263 15.50 -23.42 15.50
CA GLU A 263 16.70 -24.26 15.54
C GLU A 263 16.48 -25.39 16.55
N ALA A 264 16.75 -26.63 16.09
CA ALA A 264 16.59 -27.80 16.92
C ALA A 264 17.47 -27.72 18.19
N PRO A 265 17.03 -28.35 19.30
CA PRO A 265 17.79 -28.35 20.55
C PRO A 265 19.21 -28.90 20.36
N ARG A 266 20.20 -28.26 20.99
CA ARG A 266 21.60 -28.74 20.96
C ARG A 266 21.83 -30.01 21.77
N LYS A 267 20.93 -30.32 22.71
CA LYS A 267 20.96 -31.49 23.58
C LYS A 267 19.64 -32.25 23.45
N GLU A 268 19.72 -33.57 23.47
CA GLU A 268 18.55 -34.44 23.45
C GLU A 268 17.66 -34.14 24.67
N GLY A 269 16.39 -33.80 24.43
CA GLY A 269 15.44 -33.36 25.47
C GLY A 269 15.49 -31.88 25.86
N GLY A 270 16.28 -31.05 25.18
CA GLY A 270 16.28 -29.59 25.38
C GLY A 270 15.14 -28.87 24.65
N GLU A 271 14.94 -27.59 24.94
CA GLU A 271 13.97 -26.74 24.24
C GLU A 271 14.53 -26.23 22.89
N SER A 272 13.65 -26.07 21.89
CA SER A 272 13.99 -25.44 20.61
C SER A 272 14.40 -23.98 20.82
N ARG A 273 15.43 -23.54 20.08
CA ARG A 273 15.84 -22.14 20.09
C ARG A 273 15.08 -21.39 19.01
N TRP A 274 14.50 -20.26 19.37
CA TRP A 274 13.70 -19.43 18.49
C TRP A 274 14.47 -18.17 18.11
N PHE A 275 14.45 -17.82 16.83
CA PHE A 275 15.07 -16.60 16.33
C PHE A 275 14.07 -15.78 15.52
N SER A 276 14.11 -14.46 15.71
CA SER A 276 13.48 -13.51 14.81
C SER A 276 14.50 -13.13 13.73
N SER A 277 14.19 -13.41 12.46
CA SER A 277 15.09 -13.18 11.32
C SER A 277 14.49 -12.17 10.35
N LEU A 278 15.31 -11.29 9.79
CA LEU A 278 14.89 -10.26 8.83
C LEU A 278 15.56 -10.47 7.47
N VAL A 279 14.77 -10.54 6.41
CA VAL A 279 15.24 -10.57 5.01
C VAL A 279 14.55 -9.47 4.18
N ASP A 280 15.15 -9.11 3.05
CA ASP A 280 14.55 -8.19 2.07
C ASP A 280 15.01 -8.53 0.64
N GLY A 281 14.55 -7.75 -0.34
CA GLY A 281 14.85 -7.98 -1.76
C GLY A 281 16.33 -7.83 -2.11
N HIS A 282 17.10 -7.10 -1.30
CA HIS A 282 18.55 -6.89 -1.46
C HIS A 282 19.41 -7.94 -0.76
N SER A 283 18.78 -8.87 -0.03
CA SER A 283 19.49 -9.93 0.69
C SER A 283 20.11 -10.94 -0.28
N GLU A 284 21.35 -11.35 -0.01
CA GLU A 284 22.08 -12.34 -0.81
C GLU A 284 21.32 -13.67 -0.88
N ILE A 285 21.24 -14.28 -2.07
CA ILE A 285 20.63 -15.59 -2.24
C ILE A 285 21.70 -16.65 -1.97
N LEU A 286 21.47 -17.48 -0.96
CA LEU A 286 22.36 -18.58 -0.59
C LEU A 286 22.22 -19.75 -1.59
N PRO A 287 23.20 -20.69 -1.64
CA PRO A 287 23.14 -21.85 -2.54
C PRO A 287 21.90 -22.75 -2.37
N ASN A 288 21.26 -22.71 -1.20
CA ASN A 288 20.01 -23.42 -0.92
C ASN A 288 18.76 -22.71 -1.47
N GLY A 289 18.92 -21.61 -2.19
CA GLY A 289 17.84 -20.79 -2.75
C GLY A 289 17.16 -19.85 -1.75
N LYS A 290 17.55 -19.87 -0.47
CA LYS A 290 17.01 -18.97 0.56
C LYS A 290 17.78 -17.66 0.63
N ARG A 291 17.11 -16.59 1.03
CA ARG A 291 17.75 -15.29 1.31
C ARG A 291 18.52 -15.35 2.62
N ARG A 292 19.75 -14.84 2.62
CA ARG A 292 20.57 -14.67 3.82
C ARG A 292 19.94 -13.60 4.73
N PRO A 293 19.60 -13.91 5.99
CA PRO A 293 19.08 -12.92 6.91
C PRO A 293 20.07 -11.78 7.15
N LYS A 294 19.58 -10.53 7.10
CA LYS A 294 20.34 -9.34 7.51
C LYS A 294 20.55 -9.29 9.01
N PHE A 295 19.53 -9.70 9.75
CA PHE A 295 19.56 -9.86 11.18
C PHE A 295 18.96 -11.20 11.55
N ARG A 296 19.51 -11.83 12.59
CA ARG A 296 19.01 -13.04 13.22
C ARG A 296 19.19 -12.88 14.73
N VAL A 297 18.10 -12.62 15.44
CA VAL A 297 18.09 -12.28 16.88
C VAL A 297 17.46 -13.43 17.63
N GLU A 298 18.17 -13.97 18.63
CA GLU A 298 17.63 -15.03 19.49
C GLU A 298 16.54 -14.46 20.41
N LEU A 299 15.42 -15.16 20.48
CA LEU A 299 14.28 -14.84 21.32
C LEU A 299 14.41 -15.58 22.67
N PRO A 300 13.83 -15.05 23.76
CA PRO A 300 13.88 -15.68 25.07
C PRO A 300 13.11 -17.02 25.16
N GLY A 301 12.34 -17.37 24.13
CA GLY A 301 11.55 -18.59 24.03
C GLY A 301 10.61 -18.53 22.82
N ASN A 302 9.60 -19.39 22.82
CA ASN A 302 8.53 -19.34 21.81
C ASN A 302 7.76 -18.00 21.93
N PRO A 303 7.70 -17.18 20.87
CA PRO A 303 7.06 -15.86 20.93
C PRO A 303 5.52 -15.88 20.90
N ILE A 304 4.91 -17.05 20.70
CA ILE A 304 3.45 -17.21 20.70
C ILE A 304 3.01 -17.47 22.15
N LEU A 305 2.46 -16.45 22.81
CA LEU A 305 2.11 -16.44 24.23
C LEU A 305 0.61 -16.57 24.49
N GLY A 306 -0.24 -16.21 23.53
CA GLY A 306 -1.70 -16.17 23.62
C GLY A 306 -2.40 -16.53 22.29
N ASP A 307 -3.48 -15.81 21.96
CA ASP A 307 -4.24 -16.02 20.73
C ASP A 307 -3.40 -15.57 19.53
N GLY A 308 -2.82 -16.54 18.80
CA GLY A 308 -1.74 -16.33 17.84
C GLY A 308 -1.86 -15.12 16.90
N LYS A 309 -3.07 -14.65 16.52
CA LYS A 309 -3.23 -13.45 15.67
C LYS A 309 -2.59 -12.19 16.25
N SER A 310 -2.74 -11.90 17.54
CA SER A 310 -2.14 -10.71 18.16
C SER A 310 -0.62 -10.84 18.32
N ASP A 311 -0.15 -12.06 18.55
CA ASP A 311 1.27 -12.34 18.77
C ASP A 311 2.06 -12.45 17.48
N ASN A 312 1.37 -12.54 16.35
CA ASN A 312 1.96 -12.70 15.03
C ASN A 312 3.01 -11.63 14.70
N GLN A 313 2.86 -10.42 15.26
CA GLN A 313 3.71 -9.26 15.03
C GLN A 313 4.78 -9.01 16.10
N ASN A 314 4.67 -9.59 17.29
CA ASN A 314 5.50 -9.23 18.45
C ASN A 314 7.00 -9.44 18.18
N HIS A 315 7.35 -10.57 17.56
CA HIS A 315 8.75 -10.88 17.25
C HIS A 315 9.38 -9.93 16.22
N ALA A 316 8.57 -9.33 15.34
CA ALA A 316 9.04 -8.41 14.30
C ALA A 316 9.26 -6.99 14.83
N MET A 317 8.74 -6.68 16.03
CA MET A 317 8.84 -5.36 16.62
C MET A 317 10.31 -4.91 16.78
N VAL A 318 11.26 -5.81 17.06
CA VAL A 318 12.70 -5.46 17.13
C VAL A 318 13.27 -4.84 15.83
N PHE A 319 12.60 -5.04 14.71
CA PHE A 319 13.01 -4.54 13.40
C PHE A 319 12.38 -3.19 13.01
N HIS A 320 11.45 -2.66 13.80
CA HIS A 320 10.92 -1.32 13.53
C HIS A 320 12.03 -0.27 13.59
N ARG A 321 11.91 0.78 12.79
CA ARG A 321 12.82 1.92 12.80
C ARG A 321 12.04 3.22 12.69
N GLY A 322 12.57 4.26 13.34
CA GLY A 322 11.94 5.56 13.41
C GLY A 322 11.07 5.73 14.64
N GLU A 323 10.55 6.94 14.77
CA GLU A 323 9.83 7.44 15.93
C GLU A 323 8.38 6.94 15.97
N TYR A 324 7.82 6.56 14.82
CA TYR A 324 6.42 6.16 14.70
C TYR A 324 6.25 4.77 14.06
N LEU A 325 5.23 4.06 14.53
CA LEU A 325 4.84 2.75 14.04
C LEU A 325 3.38 2.80 13.60
N GLN A 326 3.09 2.45 12.35
CA GLN A 326 1.73 2.24 11.88
C GLN A 326 1.45 0.74 11.84
N LEU A 327 0.42 0.31 12.56
CA LEU A 327 0.00 -1.10 12.58
C LEU A 327 -1.15 -1.28 11.59
N ILE A 328 -1.07 -2.28 10.71
CA ILE A 328 -2.02 -2.48 9.61
C ILE A 328 -2.37 -3.98 9.49
N ASP A 329 -3.64 -4.35 9.34
CA ASP A 329 -4.04 -5.74 9.02
C ASP A 329 -3.67 -6.11 7.56
N ALA A 330 -3.38 -7.39 7.29
CA ALA A 330 -2.84 -7.93 6.02
C ALA A 330 -3.84 -7.97 4.84
N ASN A 331 -4.95 -7.25 4.94
CA ASN A 331 -5.96 -7.11 3.90
C ASN A 331 -6.40 -5.65 3.68
N GLN A 332 -5.81 -4.69 4.39
CA GLN A 332 -6.05 -3.27 4.21
C GLN A 332 -5.31 -2.73 2.99
N ASP A 333 -5.67 -1.53 2.54
CA ASP A 333 -5.12 -0.90 1.34
C ASP A 333 -4.91 0.58 1.61
N ASN A 334 -4.05 1.20 0.82
CA ASN A 334 -3.75 2.60 0.92
C ASN A 334 -3.49 3.18 -0.47
N TYR A 335 -3.91 4.43 -0.65
CA TYR A 335 -3.87 5.07 -1.95
C TYR A 335 -2.80 6.16 -1.99
N LEU A 336 -2.24 6.39 -3.18
CA LEU A 336 -1.15 7.35 -3.38
C LEU A 336 -1.51 8.75 -2.90
N GLU A 337 -2.71 9.21 -3.24
CA GLU A 337 -3.24 10.50 -2.85
C GLU A 337 -3.37 10.64 -1.33
N GLU A 338 -3.82 9.60 -0.62
CA GLU A 338 -3.90 9.60 0.84
C GLU A 338 -2.51 9.61 1.48
N CYS A 339 -1.54 8.91 0.88
CA CYS A 339 -0.15 8.88 1.33
C CYS A 339 0.53 10.25 1.28
N LEU A 340 0.05 11.21 0.48
CA LEU A 340 0.59 12.58 0.43
C LEU A 340 0.41 13.33 1.76
N LYS A 341 -0.56 12.94 2.58
CA LYS A 341 -0.86 13.56 3.88
C LYS A 341 0.02 13.06 5.02
N ILE A 342 0.94 12.12 4.76
CA ILE A 342 1.72 11.47 5.82
C ILE A 342 2.44 12.47 6.74
N ARG A 343 2.92 13.59 6.20
CA ARG A 343 3.60 14.63 6.99
C ARG A 343 2.66 15.37 7.93
N ASN A 344 1.43 15.63 7.47
CA ASN A 344 0.39 16.23 8.31
C ASN A 344 -0.03 15.26 9.42
N VAL A 345 -0.16 13.97 9.08
CA VAL A 345 -0.49 12.90 10.04
C VAL A 345 0.58 12.79 11.13
N LEU A 346 1.86 12.76 10.76
CA LEU A 346 2.94 12.73 11.77
C LEU A 346 3.01 14.03 12.59
N GLY A 347 2.63 15.16 12.01
CA GLY A 347 2.54 16.44 12.72
C GLY A 347 1.52 16.47 13.86
N GLU A 348 0.54 15.55 13.91
CA GLU A 348 -0.38 15.42 15.05
C GLU A 348 0.31 14.93 16.33
N PHE A 349 1.41 14.17 16.19
CA PHE A 349 2.15 13.63 17.33
C PHE A 349 3.04 14.66 18.01
N GLU A 350 3.51 15.63 17.24
CA GLU A 350 4.62 16.48 17.65
C GLU A 350 4.17 17.82 18.21
N GLN A 351 4.87 18.24 19.26
CA GLN A 351 4.93 19.63 19.69
C GLN A 351 6.31 20.14 19.29
N TYR A 352 6.52 20.41 17.99
CA TYR A 352 7.82 20.86 17.45
C TYR A 352 8.35 22.14 18.14
N ASN A 353 7.45 22.95 18.69
CA ASN A 353 7.78 24.04 19.59
C ASN A 353 7.73 23.54 21.04
N VAL A 354 8.74 22.79 21.46
CA VAL A 354 8.90 22.47 22.88
C VAL A 354 9.30 23.75 23.59
N PRO A 355 8.56 24.21 24.61
CA PRO A 355 8.94 25.41 25.31
C PRO A 355 10.31 25.25 25.98
N ASN A 356 11.15 26.28 25.91
CA ASN A 356 12.47 26.29 26.58
C ASN A 356 12.37 26.43 28.12
N GLN A 357 11.16 26.34 28.67
CA GLN A 357 10.90 26.46 30.09
C GLN A 357 11.12 25.12 30.80
N ASN A 358 11.49 25.17 32.07
CA ASN A 358 11.61 23.95 32.87
C ASN A 358 10.19 23.39 33.14
N PRO A 359 9.88 22.14 32.76
CA PRO A 359 8.57 21.53 33.01
C PRO A 359 8.22 21.38 34.49
N TYR A 360 9.21 21.45 35.38
CA TYR A 360 9.05 21.44 36.83
C TYR A 360 9.15 22.84 37.47
N GLY A 361 9.21 23.89 36.66
CA GLY A 361 9.33 25.29 37.08
C GLY A 361 7.99 26.04 37.13
N SER A 362 8.07 27.37 37.23
CA SER A 362 6.89 28.25 37.29
C SER A 362 6.06 28.28 36.00
N GLY A 363 6.61 27.80 34.88
CA GLY A 363 5.96 27.71 33.56
C GLY A 363 5.42 26.33 33.20
N TRP A 364 5.21 25.46 34.20
CA TRP A 364 4.73 24.09 33.99
C TRP A 364 3.40 24.02 33.19
N GLN A 365 2.60 25.09 33.18
CA GLN A 365 1.34 25.15 32.45
C GLN A 365 1.52 24.97 30.93
N GLU A 366 2.68 25.34 30.38
CA GLU A 366 2.99 25.11 28.95
C GLU A 366 3.11 23.61 28.63
N PHE A 367 3.33 22.76 29.64
CA PHE A 367 3.42 21.30 29.55
C PHE A 367 2.13 20.60 30.01
N SER A 368 1.03 21.35 30.18
CA SER A 368 -0.25 20.79 30.66
C SER A 368 -0.95 19.86 29.66
N LYS A 369 -0.61 19.95 28.37
CA LYS A 369 -1.17 19.09 27.33
C LYS A 369 -0.33 17.82 27.19
N ALA A 370 -0.94 16.67 27.48
CA ALA A 370 -0.31 15.38 27.28
C ALA A 370 0.10 15.18 25.81
N PRO A 371 1.26 14.55 25.54
CA PRO A 371 1.67 14.18 24.19
C PRO A 371 0.70 13.17 23.60
N VAL A 372 0.55 13.17 22.27
CA VAL A 372 -0.25 12.17 21.57
C VAL A 372 0.57 10.89 21.46
N ALA A 373 0.07 9.79 22.03
CA ALA A 373 0.71 8.48 21.95
C ALA A 373 0.17 7.64 20.80
N ILE A 374 -1.12 7.81 20.47
CA ILE A 374 -1.83 7.03 19.45
C ILE A 374 -2.67 7.99 18.60
N LEU A 375 -2.52 7.89 17.28
CA LEU A 375 -3.36 8.60 16.32
C LEU A 375 -4.12 7.58 15.49
N GLY A 376 -5.45 7.57 15.62
CA GLY A 376 -6.29 6.67 14.86
C GLY A 376 -6.59 7.20 13.46
N ALA A 377 -6.32 6.39 12.44
CA ALA A 377 -6.77 6.66 11.08
C ALA A 377 -8.13 6.00 10.80
N ARG A 378 -8.90 6.59 9.88
CA ARG A 378 -10.15 5.99 9.40
C ARG A 378 -9.83 4.91 8.37
N GLU A 379 -10.42 3.74 8.53
CA GLU A 379 -10.36 2.67 7.54
C GLU A 379 -11.43 2.84 6.46
N TYR A 380 -11.07 2.49 5.22
CA TYR A 380 -12.01 2.33 4.12
C TYR A 380 -12.29 0.84 3.87
N ILE A 381 -13.53 0.42 4.09
CA ILE A 381 -13.94 -0.97 3.97
C ILE A 381 -14.47 -1.21 2.55
N PHE A 382 -13.60 -1.71 1.68
CA PHE A 382 -13.91 -1.89 0.26
C PHE A 382 -15.04 -2.91 -0.01
N SER A 383 -15.31 -3.81 0.94
CA SER A 383 -16.38 -4.81 0.82
C SER A 383 -17.78 -4.28 1.11
N GLU A 384 -17.92 -3.05 1.60
CA GLU A 384 -19.21 -2.41 1.94
C GLU A 384 -20.20 -2.48 0.76
N ASN A 385 -19.71 -2.25 -0.46
CA ASN A 385 -20.54 -2.23 -1.66
C ASN A 385 -20.81 -3.63 -2.27
N ILE A 386 -20.40 -4.71 -1.59
CA ILE A 386 -20.54 -6.09 -2.07
C ILE A 386 -21.83 -6.72 -1.50
N GLY A 387 -22.96 -6.05 -1.76
CA GLY A 387 -24.29 -6.49 -1.34
C GLY A 387 -24.55 -6.35 0.17
N ILE A 388 -25.73 -6.83 0.61
CA ILE A 388 -26.25 -6.59 1.97
C ILE A 388 -25.33 -7.18 3.06
N LEU A 389 -24.75 -8.36 2.83
CA LEU A 389 -23.85 -8.97 3.80
C LEU A 389 -22.55 -8.16 3.95
N GLY A 390 -22.02 -7.65 2.83
CA GLY A 390 -20.86 -6.77 2.81
C GLY A 390 -21.13 -5.46 3.56
N ASP A 391 -22.30 -4.86 3.33
CA ASP A 391 -22.76 -3.64 4.02
C ASP A 391 -22.86 -3.85 5.54
N VAL A 392 -23.55 -4.91 5.99
CA VAL A 392 -23.69 -5.20 7.43
C VAL A 392 -22.33 -5.49 8.08
N ALA A 393 -21.47 -6.26 7.43
CA ALA A 393 -20.12 -6.55 7.93
C ALA A 393 -19.26 -5.28 8.00
N ALA A 394 -19.35 -4.42 6.98
CA ALA A 394 -18.65 -3.14 6.97
C ALA A 394 -19.17 -2.19 8.05
N GLY A 395 -20.49 -2.11 8.26
CA GLY A 395 -21.09 -1.31 9.33
C GLY A 395 -20.65 -1.75 10.72
N LYS A 396 -20.52 -3.07 10.95
CA LYS A 396 -19.93 -3.62 12.18
C LYS A 396 -18.50 -3.13 12.38
N GLU A 397 -17.67 -3.26 11.35
CA GLU A 397 -16.26 -2.87 11.42
C GLU A 397 -16.09 -1.36 11.60
N GLN A 398 -16.87 -0.53 10.90
CA GLN A 398 -16.88 0.92 11.07
C GLN A 398 -17.30 1.33 12.50
N THR A 399 -18.28 0.63 13.08
CA THR A 399 -18.73 0.86 14.45
C THR A 399 -17.62 0.53 15.44
N PHE A 400 -17.01 -0.64 15.31
CA PHE A 400 -15.96 -1.11 16.21
C PHE A 400 -14.68 -0.28 16.08
N GLY A 401 -14.17 -0.12 14.86
CA GLY A 401 -12.86 0.48 14.62
C GLY A 401 -12.84 1.99 14.59
N THR A 402 -13.93 2.63 14.14
CA THR A 402 -13.98 4.10 14.04
C THR A 402 -14.83 4.72 15.14
N MET A 403 -16.09 4.31 15.30
CA MET A 403 -17.00 5.00 16.22
C MET A 403 -16.67 4.74 17.70
N ALA A 404 -16.45 3.48 18.10
CA ALA A 404 -16.09 3.15 19.47
C ALA A 404 -14.72 3.75 19.86
N GLY A 405 -13.76 3.74 18.93
CA GLY A 405 -12.46 4.39 19.12
C GLY A 405 -12.57 5.89 19.43
N ARG A 406 -13.47 6.62 18.75
CA ARG A 406 -13.74 8.04 19.05
C ARG A 406 -14.38 8.24 20.42
N GLY A 407 -15.26 7.33 20.84
CA GLY A 407 -15.85 7.34 22.18
C GLY A 407 -14.79 7.12 23.26
N LEU A 408 -13.92 6.13 23.10
CA LEU A 408 -12.82 5.85 24.03
C LEU A 408 -11.80 6.99 24.09
N ALA A 409 -11.54 7.67 22.96
CA ALA A 409 -10.61 8.80 22.93
C ALA A 409 -11.03 9.95 23.87
N GLN A 410 -12.33 10.15 24.13
CA GLN A 410 -12.82 11.16 25.08
C GLN A 410 -12.39 10.91 26.52
N ILE A 411 -12.16 9.65 26.89
CA ILE A 411 -11.68 9.25 28.22
C ILE A 411 -10.17 8.95 28.22
N GLY A 412 -9.45 9.30 27.15
CA GLY A 412 -8.02 9.03 26.99
C GLY A 412 -7.67 7.55 26.73
N GLY A 413 -8.68 6.73 26.40
CA GLY A 413 -8.49 5.31 26.10
C GLY A 413 -8.47 5.03 24.60
N LYS A 414 -7.76 3.98 24.19
CA LYS A 414 -7.86 3.41 22.84
C LYS A 414 -7.46 1.94 22.93
N LEU A 415 -8.33 1.06 22.46
CA LEU A 415 -8.00 -0.34 22.24
C LEU A 415 -7.51 -0.50 20.81
N HIS A 416 -6.38 -1.17 20.64
CA HIS A 416 -5.81 -1.43 19.33
C HIS A 416 -6.04 -2.88 18.92
N TYR A 417 -6.64 -3.09 17.76
CA TYR A 417 -6.83 -4.40 17.13
C TYR A 417 -6.95 -4.21 15.62
N GLY A 418 -5.86 -4.39 14.86
CA GLY A 418 -5.90 -4.40 13.38
C GLY A 418 -6.31 -3.09 12.70
N HIS A 419 -6.53 -2.01 13.45
CA HIS A 419 -6.87 -0.69 12.92
C HIS A 419 -5.63 0.02 12.38
N PRO A 420 -5.77 0.93 11.40
CA PRO A 420 -4.64 1.62 10.80
C PRO A 420 -4.06 2.74 11.68
N ASP A 421 -3.93 2.49 12.98
CA ASP A 421 -3.47 3.44 13.97
C ASP A 421 -1.95 3.66 13.83
N PHE A 422 -1.54 4.91 14.00
CA PHE A 422 -0.16 5.27 14.25
C PHE A 422 0.09 5.29 15.76
N LEU A 423 1.26 4.82 16.15
CA LEU A 423 1.74 4.75 17.52
C LEU A 423 3.08 5.49 17.58
N ASN A 424 3.29 6.25 18.66
CA ASN A 424 4.61 6.76 19.00
C ASN A 424 5.41 5.65 19.69
N ALA A 425 6.54 5.28 19.09
CA ALA A 425 7.36 4.14 19.51
C ALA A 425 7.91 4.28 20.95
N LEU A 426 7.94 5.49 21.52
CA LEU A 426 8.32 5.70 22.92
C LEU A 426 7.31 5.13 23.93
N PHE A 427 6.06 4.92 23.50
CA PHE A 427 4.98 4.41 24.35
C PHE A 427 4.65 2.93 24.11
N ILE A 428 5.45 2.26 23.26
CA ILE A 428 5.36 0.82 22.94
C ILE A 428 6.49 0.11 23.66
#